data_AF-A0AAI7ZDU1-F1
#
_entry.id   AF-A0AAI7ZDU1-F1
#
_cell.length_a   1.000
_cell.length_b   1.000
_cell.length_c   1.000
_cell.angle_alpha   90.00
_cell.angle_beta   90.00
_cell.angle_gamma   90.00
#
_symmetry.space_group_name_H-M   'P 1'
#
loop_
_entity.id
_entity.type
_entity.pdbx_description
1 polymer ?
#
loop_
_entity_poly.entity_id
_entity_poly.type
_entity_poly.pdbx_seq_one_letter_code
_entity_poly.pdbx_strand_id
1 'polypeptide(L)'
;MQSTAQTLHERQLQLESESTSLGIARYEKARANSDEADTGPGKKLVMQAVAATGQAIREFVEKAKQGGGGRRHTAVKWLEHLDPEGCAYLTAVVCVNALAGEQAKLTAVARSVGSAIAQDVNYKKLRDTPRVP
;
A
#
# COMPACT_ATOMS: atom_id res chain seq x y z
N MET A 1 -31.56 -20.11 -45.19
CA MET A 1 -30.74 -18.89 -45.24
C MET A 1 -31.01 -18.11 -43.97
N GLN A 2 -30.06 -18.03 -43.04
CA GLN A 2 -30.21 -17.16 -41.87
C GLN A 2 -30.33 -15.70 -42.34
N SER A 3 -31.20 -14.92 -41.71
CA SER A 3 -31.36 -13.51 -42.01
C SER A 3 -30.05 -12.77 -41.74
N THR A 4 -29.58 -11.91 -42.63
CA THR A 4 -28.38 -11.07 -42.45
C THR A 4 -28.40 -10.30 -41.13
N ALA A 5 -29.59 -9.92 -40.63
CA ALA A 5 -29.76 -9.29 -39.32
C ALA A 5 -29.43 -10.23 -38.15
N GLN A 6 -29.78 -11.51 -38.25
CA GLN A 6 -29.43 -12.53 -37.24
C GLN A 6 -27.91 -12.73 -37.20
N THR A 7 -27.25 -12.77 -38.35
CA THR A 7 -25.79 -12.90 -38.45
C THR A 7 -25.03 -11.67 -37.92
N LEU A 8 -25.53 -10.45 -38.16
CA LEU A 8 -24.94 -9.22 -37.61
C LEU A 8 -25.10 -9.15 -36.08
N HIS A 9 -26.24 -9.59 -35.55
CA HIS A 9 -26.47 -9.64 -34.11
C HIS A 9 -25.53 -10.65 -33.42
N GLU A 10 -25.37 -11.84 -33.99
CA GLU A 10 -24.42 -12.84 -33.50
C GLU A 10 -22.98 -12.30 -33.52
N ARG A 11 -22.59 -11.58 -34.57
CA ARG A 11 -21.27 -10.94 -34.64
C ARG A 11 -21.10 -9.86 -33.56
N GLN A 12 -22.13 -9.08 -33.27
CA GLN A 12 -22.09 -8.06 -32.22
C GLN A 12 -21.88 -8.68 -30.82
N LEU A 13 -22.59 -9.77 -30.51
CA LEU A 13 -22.37 -10.52 -29.26
C LEU A 13 -20.94 -11.06 -29.14
N GLN A 14 -20.39 -11.54 -30.26
CA GLN A 14 -19.01 -12.01 -30.31
C GLN A 14 -18.02 -10.86 -30.02
N LEU A 15 -18.23 -9.69 -30.62
CA LEU A 15 -17.40 -8.50 -30.38
C LEU A 15 -17.46 -8.03 -28.92
N GLU A 16 -18.62 -8.08 -28.27
CA GLU A 16 -18.78 -7.75 -26.84
C GLU A 16 -18.02 -8.71 -25.93
N SER A 17 -18.05 -10.01 -26.27
CA SER A 17 -17.26 -11.03 -25.58
C SER A 17 -15.75 -10.82 -25.79
N GLU A 18 -15.33 -10.53 -27.02
CA GLU A 18 -13.93 -10.25 -27.38
C GLU A 18 -13.43 -8.99 -26.63
N SER A 19 -14.25 -7.93 -26.60
CA SER A 19 -13.93 -6.67 -25.90
C SER A 19 -13.74 -6.88 -24.39
N THR A 20 -14.63 -7.65 -23.77
CA THR A 20 -14.54 -8.00 -22.35
C THR A 20 -13.25 -8.77 -22.06
N SER A 21 -12.95 -9.77 -22.89
CA SER A 21 -11.75 -10.61 -22.77
C SER A 21 -10.47 -9.78 -22.92
N LEU A 22 -10.45 -8.86 -23.88
CA LEU A 22 -9.33 -7.93 -24.09
C LEU A 22 -9.17 -6.93 -22.92
N GLY A 23 -10.28 -6.52 -22.31
CA GLY A 23 -10.29 -5.71 -21.10
C GLY A 23 -9.62 -6.42 -19.93
N ILE A 24 -10.01 -7.68 -19.67
CA ILE A 24 -9.42 -8.52 -18.63
C ILE A 24 -7.93 -8.71 -18.87
N ALA A 25 -7.52 -9.07 -20.10
CA ALA A 25 -6.12 -9.28 -20.43
C ALA A 25 -5.26 -8.02 -20.20
N ARG A 26 -5.80 -6.83 -20.55
CA ARG A 26 -5.12 -5.55 -20.27
C ARG A 26 -5.00 -5.26 -18.78
N TYR A 27 -6.06 -5.51 -18.01
CA TYR A 27 -6.05 -5.32 -16.57
C TYR A 27 -5.05 -6.25 -15.87
N GLU A 28 -5.09 -7.55 -16.18
CA GLU A 28 -4.15 -8.53 -15.61
C GLU A 28 -2.70 -8.19 -15.95
N LYS A 29 -2.43 -7.76 -17.20
CA LYS A 29 -1.10 -7.30 -17.60
C LYS A 29 -0.66 -6.05 -16.83
N ALA A 30 -1.55 -5.09 -16.62
CA ALA A 30 -1.23 -3.90 -15.83
C ALA A 30 -0.97 -4.26 -14.36
N ARG A 31 -1.79 -5.15 -13.77
CA ARG A 31 -1.63 -5.63 -12.39
C ARG A 31 -0.31 -6.36 -12.19
N ALA A 32 0.06 -7.26 -13.10
CA ALA A 32 1.33 -8.00 -13.00
C ALA A 32 2.58 -7.11 -13.06
N ASN A 33 2.47 -5.89 -13.59
CA ASN A 33 3.59 -4.94 -13.69
C ASN A 33 3.52 -3.81 -12.65
N SER A 34 2.58 -3.88 -11.70
CA SER A 34 2.40 -2.87 -10.66
C SER A 34 2.57 -3.52 -9.29
N ASP A 35 3.07 -2.75 -8.33
CA ASP A 35 2.96 -3.12 -6.92
C ASP A 35 1.49 -3.13 -6.51
N GLU A 36 1.08 -4.09 -5.67
CA GLU A 36 -0.33 -4.26 -5.30
C GLU A 36 -0.89 -2.98 -4.65
N ALA A 37 -0.11 -2.32 -3.80
CA ALA A 37 -0.48 -1.08 -3.14
C ALA A 37 -0.72 0.09 -4.11
N ASP A 38 -0.21 0.02 -5.36
CA ASP A 38 -0.42 1.03 -6.39
C ASP A 38 -1.66 0.79 -7.25
N THR A 39 -2.22 -0.43 -7.18
CA THR A 39 -3.47 -0.79 -7.87
C THR A 39 -4.67 -0.08 -7.25
N GLY A 40 -5.77 0.02 -8.02
CA GLY A 40 -7.03 0.58 -7.50
C GLY A 40 -7.55 -0.13 -6.24
N PRO A 41 -7.62 -1.47 -6.22
CA PRO A 41 -7.99 -2.23 -5.02
C PRO A 41 -7.00 -2.04 -3.87
N GLY A 42 -5.68 -2.14 -4.12
CA GLY A 42 -4.67 -1.99 -3.06
C GLY A 42 -4.67 -0.62 -2.42
N LYS A 43 -4.83 0.46 -3.20
CA LYS A 43 -4.98 1.83 -2.66
C LYS A 43 -6.15 1.96 -1.69
N LYS A 44 -7.28 1.30 -1.98
CA LYS A 44 -8.43 1.30 -1.06
C LYS A 44 -8.10 0.60 0.25
N LEU A 45 -7.40 -0.53 0.21
CA LEU A 45 -6.96 -1.26 1.41
C LEU A 45 -6.00 -0.41 2.25
N VAL A 46 -5.02 0.23 1.61
CA VAL A 46 -4.08 1.14 2.27
C VAL A 46 -4.85 2.23 3.00
N MET A 47 -5.74 2.96 2.32
CA MET A 47 -6.52 4.05 2.90
C MET A 47 -7.41 3.61 4.06
N GLN A 48 -8.03 2.44 3.97
CA GLN A 48 -8.84 1.88 5.05
C GLN A 48 -8.02 1.55 6.30
N ALA A 49 -6.77 1.13 6.14
CA ALA A 49 -5.90 0.75 7.25
C ALA A 49 -5.28 1.95 7.99
N VAL A 50 -5.10 3.10 7.33
CA VAL A 50 -4.34 4.25 7.89
C VAL A 50 -4.92 4.72 9.22
N ALA A 51 -6.24 4.99 9.28
CA ALA A 51 -6.85 5.62 10.45
C ALA A 51 -6.70 4.76 11.72
N ALA A 52 -7.05 3.47 11.61
CA ALA A 52 -6.96 2.54 12.73
C ALA A 52 -5.50 2.29 13.17
N THR A 53 -4.59 2.17 12.21
CA THR A 53 -3.17 1.94 12.48
C THR A 53 -2.50 3.17 13.10
N GLY A 54 -2.81 4.37 12.60
CA GLY A 54 -2.31 5.62 13.16
C GLY A 54 -2.78 5.83 14.59
N GLN A 55 -4.04 5.50 14.88
CA GLN A 55 -4.57 5.51 16.24
C GLN A 55 -3.83 4.52 17.16
N ALA A 56 -3.61 3.29 16.69
CA ALA A 56 -2.85 2.29 17.46
C ALA A 56 -1.41 2.74 17.74
N ILE A 57 -0.75 3.42 16.80
CA ILE A 57 0.59 3.98 16.99
C ILE A 57 0.55 5.07 18.07
N ARG A 58 -0.41 5.98 18.03
CA ARG A 58 -0.59 7.02 19.06
C ARG A 58 -0.76 6.41 20.45
N GLU A 59 -1.69 5.48 20.59
CA GLU A 59 -1.95 4.82 21.86
C GLU A 59 -0.75 4.04 22.37
N PHE A 60 0.00 3.40 21.48
CA PHE A 60 1.22 2.67 21.83
C PHE A 60 2.29 3.61 22.41
N VAL A 61 2.53 4.76 21.77
CA VAL A 61 3.49 5.77 22.26
C VAL A 61 3.03 6.36 23.60
N GLU A 62 1.76 6.71 23.74
CA GLU A 62 1.25 7.28 25.00
C GLU A 62 1.29 6.29 26.16
N LYS A 63 0.92 5.02 25.93
CA LYS A 63 1.07 3.95 26.93
C LYS A 63 2.52 3.75 27.32
N ALA A 64 3.46 3.84 26.37
CA ALA A 64 4.89 3.70 26.68
C ALA A 64 5.43 4.85 27.55
N LYS A 65 4.91 6.08 27.39
CA LYS A 65 5.29 7.24 28.21
C LYS A 65 4.81 7.14 29.66
N GLN A 66 3.66 6.52 29.91
CA GLN A 66 3.05 6.38 31.24
C GLN A 66 3.83 5.46 32.21
N GLY A 67 4.87 4.76 31.74
CA GLY A 67 5.70 3.86 32.55
C GLY A 67 5.40 2.37 32.32
N GLY A 68 6.25 1.49 32.85
CA GLY A 68 6.12 0.03 32.68
C GLY A 68 6.98 -0.57 31.56
N GLY A 69 6.66 -1.82 31.17
CA GLY A 69 7.47 -2.62 30.23
C GLY A 69 7.63 -2.03 28.82
N GLY A 70 6.66 -1.23 28.36
CA GLY A 70 6.68 -0.57 27.04
C GLY A 70 7.64 0.62 26.94
N ARG A 71 8.00 1.27 28.06
CA ARG A 71 8.83 2.49 28.09
C ARG A 71 10.22 2.29 27.50
N ARG A 72 10.75 1.07 27.54
CA ARG A 72 12.09 0.72 27.04
C ARG A 72 12.10 0.27 25.58
N HIS A 73 10.94 0.17 24.94
CA HIS A 73 10.88 -0.33 23.57
C HIS A 73 11.61 0.64 22.63
N THR A 74 12.62 0.15 21.92
CA THR A 74 13.52 0.99 21.11
C THR A 74 12.80 1.76 20.02
N ALA A 75 11.70 1.22 19.47
CA ALA A 75 10.88 1.90 18.48
C ALA A 75 10.17 3.16 19.01
N VAL A 76 9.86 3.24 20.32
CA VAL A 76 9.14 4.39 20.90
C VAL A 76 9.95 5.67 20.76
N LYS A 77 11.28 5.58 20.94
CA LYS A 77 12.22 6.70 20.78
C LYS A 77 12.19 7.33 19.39
N TRP A 78 11.75 6.57 18.38
CA TRP A 78 11.60 7.05 17.02
C TRP A 78 10.18 7.52 16.78
N LEU A 79 9.20 6.68 17.08
CA LEU A 79 7.78 6.94 16.80
C LEU A 79 7.22 8.18 17.53
N GLU A 80 7.79 8.56 18.67
CA GLU A 80 7.34 9.76 19.41
C GLU A 80 7.58 11.09 18.66
N HIS A 81 8.49 11.09 17.68
CA HIS A 81 8.84 12.26 16.88
C HIS A 81 8.29 12.20 15.45
N LEU A 82 7.48 11.19 15.14
CA LEU A 82 6.96 10.96 13.80
C LEU A 82 5.46 11.18 13.74
N ASP A 83 4.99 11.54 12.55
CA ASP A 83 3.58 11.63 12.25
C ASP A 83 2.97 10.22 12.24
N PRO A 84 2.04 9.88 13.16
CA PRO A 84 1.46 8.54 13.27
C PRO A 84 0.74 8.10 12.00
N GLU A 85 0.03 9.02 11.34
CA GLU A 85 -0.68 8.78 10.08
C GLU A 85 0.29 8.48 8.93
N GLY A 86 1.38 9.25 8.80
CA GLY A 86 2.45 8.96 7.86
C GLY A 86 3.10 7.58 8.09
N CYS A 87 3.40 7.23 9.34
CA CYS A 87 3.91 5.90 9.69
C CYS A 87 2.91 4.80 9.35
N ALA A 88 1.62 5.00 9.62
CA ALA A 88 0.55 4.07 9.31
C ALA A 88 0.40 3.86 7.79
N TYR A 89 0.46 4.93 7.01
CA TYR A 89 0.41 4.87 5.55
C TYR A 89 1.56 4.04 4.98
N LEU A 90 2.80 4.36 5.36
CA LEU A 90 3.99 3.62 4.90
C LEU A 90 3.93 2.14 5.32
N THR A 91 3.49 1.87 6.55
CA THR A 91 3.30 0.51 7.03
C THR A 91 2.27 -0.24 6.19
N ALA A 92 1.11 0.37 5.92
CA ALA A 92 0.05 -0.24 5.13
C ALA A 92 0.49 -0.53 3.68
N VAL A 93 1.21 0.40 3.03
CA VAL A 93 1.77 0.18 1.68
C VAL A 93 2.68 -1.04 1.66
N VAL A 94 3.64 -1.11 2.60
CA VAL A 94 4.60 -2.22 2.68
C VAL A 94 3.88 -3.54 2.96
N CYS A 95 2.90 -3.55 3.87
CA CYS A 95 2.15 -4.76 4.21
C CYS A 95 1.27 -5.25 3.06
N VAL A 96 0.60 -4.35 2.32
CA VAL A 96 -0.22 -4.73 1.16
C VAL A 96 0.65 -5.35 0.07
N ASN A 97 1.80 -4.74 -0.24
CA ASN A 97 2.75 -5.32 -1.19
C ASN A 97 3.29 -6.67 -0.72
N ALA A 98 3.57 -6.82 0.57
CA ALA A 98 4.06 -8.08 1.12
C ALA A 98 2.99 -9.19 1.03
N LEU A 99 1.72 -8.89 1.33
CA LEU A 99 0.62 -9.85 1.26
C LEU A 99 0.33 -10.35 -0.15
N ALA A 100 0.58 -9.53 -1.17
CA ALA A 100 0.47 -9.93 -2.56
C ALA A 100 1.60 -10.89 -3.01
N GLY A 101 2.72 -10.90 -2.30
CA GLY A 101 3.85 -11.79 -2.58
C GLY A 101 3.72 -13.18 -1.96
N GLU A 102 4.36 -14.17 -2.56
CA GLU A 102 4.23 -15.58 -2.16
C GLU A 102 4.95 -15.95 -0.84
N GLN A 103 5.86 -15.11 -0.32
CA GLN A 103 6.68 -15.43 0.86
C GLN A 103 6.99 -14.21 1.76
N ALA A 104 5.96 -13.58 2.32
CA ALA A 104 6.14 -12.52 3.31
C ALA A 104 6.61 -13.06 4.68
N LYS A 105 7.93 -13.13 4.88
CA LYS A 105 8.50 -13.39 6.22
C LYS A 105 8.34 -12.15 7.10
N LEU A 106 7.81 -12.31 8.31
CA LEU A 106 7.60 -11.22 9.28
C LEU A 106 8.82 -10.30 9.45
N THR A 107 10.02 -10.89 9.58
CA THR A 107 11.27 -10.14 9.78
C THR A 107 11.66 -9.32 8.55
N ALA A 108 11.38 -9.81 7.34
CA ALA A 108 11.63 -9.08 6.10
C ALA A 108 10.67 -7.90 5.98
N VAL A 109 9.37 -8.12 6.23
CA VAL A 109 8.35 -7.06 6.21
C VAL A 109 8.66 -5.98 7.24
N ALA A 110 8.99 -6.37 8.48
CA ALA A 110 9.35 -5.42 9.53
C ALA A 110 10.57 -4.56 9.15
N ARG A 111 11.57 -5.15 8.49
CA ARG A 111 12.73 -4.41 7.98
C ARG A 111 12.32 -3.42 6.88
N SER A 112 11.46 -3.82 5.96
CA SER A 112 10.95 -2.95 4.90
C SER A 112 10.14 -1.77 5.45
N VAL A 113 9.29 -2.01 6.45
CA VAL A 113 8.54 -0.95 7.15
C VAL A 113 9.51 0.03 7.81
N GLY A 114 10.49 -0.48 8.57
CA GLY A 114 11.51 0.36 9.20
C GLY A 114 12.31 1.19 8.20
N SER A 115 12.67 0.59 7.06
CA SER A 115 13.39 1.30 5.98
C SER A 115 12.55 2.41 5.36
N ALA A 116 11.27 2.14 5.07
CA ALA A 116 10.36 3.12 4.47
C ALA A 116 10.18 4.34 5.40
N ILE A 117 9.96 4.09 6.69
CA ILE A 117 9.85 5.16 7.69
C ILE A 117 11.16 5.94 7.82
N ALA A 118 12.31 5.26 7.89
CA ALA A 118 13.60 5.93 7.97
C ALA A 118 13.90 6.79 6.75
N GLN A 119 13.51 6.34 5.55
CA GLN A 119 13.66 7.11 4.32
C GLN A 119 12.81 8.39 4.32
N ASP A 120 11.56 8.32 4.76
CA ASP A 120 10.70 9.50 4.90
C ASP A 120 11.33 10.54 5.85
N VAL A 121 11.86 10.09 6.99
CA VAL A 121 12.58 10.96 7.94
C VAL A 121 13.81 11.60 7.33
N ASN A 122 14.64 10.81 6.65
CA ASN A 122 15.87 11.28 6.02
C ASN A 122 15.56 12.27 4.89
N TYR A 123 14.51 12.03 4.12
CA TYR A 123 14.08 12.94 3.07
C TYR A 123 13.59 14.28 3.62
N LYS A 124 12.77 14.26 4.68
CA LYS A 124 12.34 15.49 5.38
C LYS A 124 13.54 16.29 5.88
N LYS A 125 14.50 15.64 6.54
CA LYS A 125 15.75 16.28 6.98
C LYS A 125 16.53 16.90 5.83
N LEU A 126 16.68 16.18 4.72
CA LEU A 126 17.40 16.68 3.54
C LEU A 126 16.69 17.89 2.93
N ARG A 127 15.36 17.83 2.80
CA ARG A 127 14.54 18.93 2.28
C ARG A 127 14.64 20.19 3.15
N ASP A 128 14.67 20.01 4.46
CA ASP A 128 14.68 21.11 5.42
C ASP A 128 16.11 21.64 5.69
N THR A 129 17.15 20.94 5.21
CA THR A 129 18.54 21.41 5.26
C THR A 129 18.77 22.48 4.18
N PRO A 130 19.18 23.72 4.54
CA PRO A 130 19.43 24.77 3.56
C PRO A 130 20.52 24.33 2.59
N ARG A 131 20.25 24.44 1.28
CA ARG A 131 21.27 24.24 0.26
C ARG A 131 22.35 25.31 0.45
N VAL A 132 23.53 24.85 0.85
CA VAL A 132 24.73 25.69 0.80
C VAL A 132 25.01 25.97 -0.69
N PRO A 133 25.18 27.23 -1.11
CA PRO A 133 25.48 27.59 -2.50
C PRO A 133 26.83 27.01 -2.96
#